data_AF-A0A9E2HZ71-F1
#
_entry.id   AF-A0A9E2HZ71-F1
#
_cell.length_a   1.000
_cell.length_b   1.000
_cell.length_c   1.000
_cell.angle_alpha   90.00
_cell.angle_beta   90.00
_cell.angle_gamma   90.00
#
_symmetry.space_group_name_H-M   'P 1'
#
loop_
_entity.id
_entity.type
_entity.pdbx_description
1 polymer ?
#
loop_
_entity_poly.entity_id
_entity_poly.type
_entity_poly.pdbx_seq_one_letter_code
_entity_poly.pdbx_strand_id
1 'polypeptide(L)'
;MVKKLLLVFALALSLFAQEATKNEMLDEKIISFIGEESFAKNRDYIHIIFKNTESFYAKEQINVVQVVETLEENGLLHLFFDAPQQYEMTFHSTGSPLFFVKLMGDTLRSMGYYRYVTKESKSDASGFEWTISLEAEYVTDPVLLRK
;
A
#
# COMPACT_ATOMS: atom_id res chain seq x y z
N MET A 1 -19.22 -32.44 -30.86
CA MET A 1 -17.90 -32.33 -30.18
C MET A 1 -17.34 -30.90 -30.23
N VAL A 2 -17.39 -30.22 -31.38
CA VAL A 2 -16.88 -28.84 -31.58
C VAL A 2 -17.44 -27.81 -30.59
N LYS A 3 -18.76 -27.83 -30.30
CA LYS A 3 -19.39 -26.92 -29.33
C LYS A 3 -18.85 -27.07 -27.90
N LYS A 4 -18.49 -28.29 -27.48
CA LYS A 4 -17.90 -28.54 -26.15
C LYS A 4 -16.45 -28.06 -26.10
N LEU A 5 -15.70 -28.22 -27.19
CA LEU A 5 -14.32 -27.74 -27.32
C LEU A 5 -14.24 -26.21 -27.30
N LEU A 6 -15.16 -25.53 -28.00
CA LEU A 6 -15.31 -24.07 -27.96
C LEU A 6 -15.59 -23.55 -26.54
N LEU A 7 -16.43 -24.25 -25.78
CA LEU A 7 -16.78 -23.85 -24.41
C LEU A 7 -15.59 -23.98 -23.43
N VAL A 8 -14.80 -25.06 -23.56
CA VAL A 8 -13.58 -25.26 -22.78
C VAL A 8 -12.52 -24.21 -23.12
N PHE A 9 -12.37 -23.87 -24.41
CA PHE A 9 -11.45 -22.83 -24.84
C PHE A 9 -11.84 -21.44 -24.32
N ALA A 10 -13.14 -21.10 -24.34
CA ALA A 10 -13.64 -19.87 -23.76
C ALA A 10 -13.41 -19.78 -22.24
N LEU A 11 -13.57 -20.90 -21.52
CA LEU A 11 -13.34 -20.95 -20.07
C LEU A 11 -11.84 -20.78 -19.74
N ALA A 12 -10.95 -21.41 -20.49
CA ALA A 12 -9.50 -21.23 -20.33
C ALA A 12 -9.10 -19.77 -20.55
N LEU A 13 -9.60 -19.13 -21.62
CA LEU A 13 -9.34 -17.71 -21.90
C LEU A 13 -9.79 -16.79 -20.77
N SER A 14 -10.95 -17.07 -20.14
CA SER A 14 -11.41 -16.25 -19.00
C SER A 14 -10.51 -16.35 -17.76
N LEU A 15 -9.94 -17.54 -17.50
CA LEU A 15 -9.01 -17.73 -16.38
C LEU A 15 -7.70 -16.98 -16.61
N PHE A 16 -7.14 -17.06 -17.82
CA PHE A 16 -5.94 -16.30 -18.19
C PHE A 16 -6.17 -14.79 -18.13
N ALA A 17 -7.34 -14.31 -18.55
CA ALA A 17 -7.67 -12.89 -18.47
C ALA A 17 -7.74 -12.40 -17.02
N GLN A 18 -8.36 -13.18 -16.12
CA GLN A 18 -8.46 -12.83 -14.70
C GLN A 18 -7.08 -12.78 -14.01
N GLU A 19 -6.20 -13.72 -14.32
CA GLU A 19 -4.82 -13.74 -13.81
C GLU A 19 -4.00 -12.55 -14.33
N ALA A 20 -4.14 -12.22 -15.63
CA ALA A 20 -3.51 -11.04 -16.21
C ALA A 20 -3.96 -9.74 -15.53
N THR A 21 -5.26 -9.59 -15.24
CA THR A 21 -5.79 -8.42 -14.53
C THR A 21 -5.25 -8.33 -13.10
N LYS A 22 -5.13 -9.45 -12.37
CA LYS A 22 -4.55 -9.42 -11.02
C LYS A 22 -3.08 -9.01 -11.03
N ASN A 23 -2.29 -9.53 -11.98
CA ASN A 23 -0.88 -9.14 -12.10
C ASN A 23 -0.74 -7.64 -12.39
N GLU A 24 -1.54 -7.10 -13.30
CA GLU A 24 -1.53 -5.67 -13.63
C GLU A 24 -1.90 -4.80 -12.43
N MET A 25 -2.95 -5.18 -11.67
CA MET A 25 -3.33 -4.47 -10.45
C MET A 25 -2.25 -4.53 -9.36
N LEU A 26 -1.54 -5.67 -9.24
CA LEU A 26 -0.44 -5.82 -8.29
C LEU A 26 0.76 -4.96 -8.72
N ASP A 27 1.08 -4.92 -10.01
CA ASP A 27 2.13 -4.06 -10.56
C ASP A 27 1.84 -2.58 -10.31
N GLU A 28 0.63 -2.10 -10.61
CA GLU A 28 0.20 -0.74 -10.29
C GLU A 28 0.36 -0.41 -8.80
N LYS A 29 0.02 -1.38 -7.93
CA LYS A 29 0.16 -1.21 -6.50
C LYS A 29 1.62 -1.14 -6.08
N ILE A 30 2.50 -1.96 -6.65
CA ILE A 30 3.95 -1.90 -6.39
C ILE A 30 4.53 -0.57 -6.88
N ILE A 31 4.18 -0.15 -8.10
CA ILE A 31 4.58 1.14 -8.67
C ILE A 31 4.19 2.29 -7.74
N SER A 32 2.99 2.24 -7.14
CA SER A 32 2.55 3.27 -6.18
C SER A 32 3.44 3.40 -4.93
N PHE A 33 4.23 2.37 -4.61
CA PHE A 33 5.16 2.38 -3.47
C PHE A 33 6.60 2.75 -3.85
N ILE A 34 7.10 2.24 -4.98
CA ILE A 34 8.52 2.37 -5.34
C ILE A 34 8.79 3.34 -6.49
N GLY A 35 7.74 3.79 -7.17
CA GLY A 35 7.80 4.62 -8.37
C GLY A 35 8.05 3.84 -9.67
N GLU A 36 7.67 4.44 -10.79
CA GLU A 36 7.79 3.82 -12.12
C GLU A 36 9.23 3.50 -12.50
N GLU A 37 10.18 4.40 -12.20
CA GLU A 37 11.59 4.21 -12.54
C GLU A 37 12.19 3.00 -11.81
N SER A 38 11.98 2.91 -10.49
CA SER A 38 12.44 1.78 -9.68
C SER A 38 11.81 0.47 -10.11
N PHE A 39 10.52 0.48 -10.44
CA PHE A 39 9.82 -0.69 -10.96
C PHE A 39 10.42 -1.14 -12.30
N ALA A 40 10.58 -0.23 -13.26
CA ALA A 40 11.14 -0.53 -14.58
C ALA A 40 12.57 -1.08 -14.49
N LYS A 41 13.40 -0.48 -13.62
CA LYS A 41 14.79 -0.92 -13.40
C LYS A 41 14.89 -2.32 -12.80
N ASN A 42 13.93 -2.73 -11.96
CA ASN A 42 13.97 -4.00 -11.22
C ASN A 42 12.88 -4.99 -11.67
N ARG A 43 12.24 -4.77 -12.82
CA ARG A 43 11.02 -5.48 -13.25
C ARG A 43 11.12 -7.00 -13.16
N ASP A 44 12.21 -7.57 -13.67
CA ASP A 44 12.38 -9.03 -13.68
C ASP A 44 12.50 -9.60 -12.26
N TYR A 45 13.22 -8.90 -11.38
CA TYR A 45 13.36 -9.28 -9.98
C TYR A 45 12.03 -9.16 -9.22
N ILE A 46 11.28 -8.07 -9.47
CA ILE A 46 9.94 -7.87 -8.91
C ILE A 46 9.01 -9.02 -9.29
N HIS A 47 8.96 -9.41 -10.57
CA HIS A 47 8.14 -10.54 -11.00
C HIS A 47 8.60 -11.89 -10.43
N ILE A 48 9.87 -12.03 -10.03
CA ILE A 48 10.37 -13.24 -9.35
C ILE A 48 9.83 -13.29 -7.92
N ILE A 49 9.96 -12.21 -7.15
CA ILE A 49 9.56 -12.20 -5.72
C ILE A 49 8.03 -12.13 -5.55
N PHE A 50 7.32 -11.53 -6.51
CA PHE A 50 5.85 -11.47 -6.54
C PHE A 50 5.21 -12.57 -7.40
N LYS A 51 5.98 -13.58 -7.83
CA LYS A 51 5.51 -14.64 -8.75
C LYS A 51 4.22 -15.34 -8.28
N ASN A 52 4.04 -15.50 -6.96
CA ASN A 52 2.82 -16.05 -6.40
C ASN A 52 1.79 -14.94 -6.13
N THR A 53 1.28 -14.33 -7.19
CA THR A 53 0.35 -13.19 -7.14
C THR A 53 -0.80 -13.41 -6.17
N GLU A 54 -1.44 -14.59 -6.19
CA GLU A 54 -2.57 -14.92 -5.31
C GLU A 54 -2.23 -14.83 -3.81
N SER A 55 -0.96 -15.04 -3.43
CA SER A 55 -0.55 -14.89 -2.03
C SER A 55 -0.62 -13.45 -1.53
N PHE A 56 -0.63 -12.46 -2.44
CA PHE A 56 -0.74 -11.03 -2.13
C PHE A 56 -2.19 -10.53 -2.13
N TYR A 57 -3.17 -11.42 -2.24
CA TYR A 57 -4.59 -11.08 -2.18
C TYR A 57 -5.22 -11.69 -0.94
N ALA A 58 -5.94 -10.86 -0.18
CA ALA A 58 -6.85 -11.31 0.85
C ALA A 58 -8.28 -11.18 0.30
N LYS A 59 -8.89 -12.32 -0.06
CA LYS A 59 -10.12 -12.38 -0.86
C LYS A 59 -9.88 -11.79 -2.25
N GLU A 60 -10.46 -10.63 -2.56
CA GLU A 60 -10.35 -9.93 -3.85
C GLU A 60 -9.64 -8.57 -3.71
N GLN A 61 -8.99 -8.32 -2.56
CA GLN A 61 -8.26 -7.09 -2.30
C GLN A 61 -6.78 -7.39 -2.08
N ILE A 62 -5.92 -6.52 -2.59
CA ILE A 62 -4.48 -6.63 -2.38
C ILE A 62 -4.20 -6.46 -0.88
N ASN A 63 -3.48 -7.42 -0.32
CA ASN A 63 -2.93 -7.37 1.02
C ASN A 63 -1.74 -6.40 1.03
N VAL A 64 -2.02 -5.12 1.22
CA VAL A 64 -1.02 -4.04 1.19
C VAL A 64 0.12 -4.28 2.16
N VAL A 65 -0.17 -4.81 3.35
CA VAL A 65 0.85 -5.08 4.38
C VAL A 65 1.88 -6.07 3.85
N GLN A 66 1.42 -7.17 3.26
CA GLN A 66 2.32 -8.20 2.73
C GLN A 66 3.12 -7.71 1.51
N VAL A 67 2.54 -6.84 0.68
CA VAL A 67 3.27 -6.20 -0.43
C VAL A 67 4.40 -5.33 0.10
N VAL A 68 4.10 -4.45 1.07
CA VAL A 68 5.10 -3.57 1.69
C VAL A 68 6.20 -4.37 2.37
N GLU A 69 5.84 -5.36 3.19
CA GLU A 69 6.80 -6.25 3.88
C GLU A 69 7.71 -6.95 2.85
N THR A 70 7.15 -7.45 1.75
CA THR A 70 7.94 -8.10 0.70
C THR A 70 8.89 -7.12 -0.01
N LEU A 71 8.44 -5.88 -0.29
CA LEU A 71 9.32 -4.86 -0.87
C LEU A 71 10.45 -4.47 0.09
N GLU A 72 10.16 -4.34 1.38
CA GLU A 72 11.14 -4.01 2.42
C GLU A 72 12.17 -5.13 2.59
N GLU A 73 11.74 -6.38 2.77
CA GLU A 73 12.59 -7.56 2.93
C GLU A 73 13.53 -7.79 1.72
N ASN A 74 13.11 -7.34 0.53
CA ASN A 74 13.88 -7.45 -0.71
C ASN A 74 14.61 -6.14 -1.09
N GLY A 75 14.64 -5.13 -0.21
CA GLY A 75 15.40 -3.89 -0.40
C GLY A 75 14.90 -3.00 -1.54
N LEU A 76 13.65 -3.16 -1.97
CA LEU A 76 13.02 -2.39 -3.05
C LEU A 76 12.27 -1.16 -2.54
N LEU A 77 11.88 -1.16 -1.26
CA LEU A 77 11.19 -0.04 -0.66
C LEU A 77 12.18 1.02 -0.20
N HIS A 78 12.21 2.17 -0.89
CA HIS A 78 13.00 3.32 -0.46
C HIS A 78 12.11 4.28 0.32
N LEU A 79 12.22 4.26 1.65
CA LEU A 79 11.46 5.15 2.53
C LEU A 79 12.18 6.48 2.80
N PHE A 80 13.42 6.65 2.37
CA PHE A 80 14.19 7.86 2.64
C PHE A 80 13.94 8.91 1.56
N PHE A 81 13.91 10.16 1.97
CA PHE A 81 13.93 11.29 1.07
C PHE A 81 15.37 11.73 0.84
N ASP A 82 15.68 12.30 -0.34
CA ASP A 82 17.01 12.83 -0.65
C ASP A 82 17.43 13.97 0.30
N ALA A 83 16.44 14.67 0.86
CA ALA A 83 16.60 15.72 1.86
C ALA A 83 15.34 15.79 2.75
N PRO A 84 15.42 16.38 3.96
CA PRO A 84 14.23 16.65 4.75
C PRO A 84 13.20 17.41 3.93
N GLN A 85 11.97 16.91 3.90
CA GLN A 85 10.87 17.58 3.24
C GLN A 85 9.59 17.54 4.05
N GLN A 86 8.77 18.56 3.84
CA GLN A 86 7.45 18.64 4.44
C GLN A 86 6.47 17.79 3.62
N TYR A 87 5.73 16.93 4.30
CA TYR A 87 4.63 16.17 3.69
C TYR A 87 3.39 16.17 4.58
N GLU A 88 2.26 15.81 4.00
CA GLU A 88 0.97 15.72 4.67
C GLU A 88 0.52 14.26 4.76
N MET A 89 -0.09 13.90 5.90
CA MET A 89 -0.71 12.60 6.11
C MET A 89 -2.14 12.79 6.57
N THR A 90 -3.05 12.09 5.92
CA THR A 90 -4.47 12.05 6.29
C THR A 90 -4.82 10.68 6.84
N PHE A 91 -5.35 10.68 8.05
CA PHE A 91 -5.77 9.49 8.76
C PHE A 91 -7.29 9.41 8.81
N HIS A 92 -7.84 8.21 8.66
CA HIS A 92 -9.27 7.96 8.76
C HIS A 92 -9.57 6.95 9.87
N SER A 93 -10.62 7.20 10.65
CA SER A 93 -11.09 6.30 11.71
C SER A 93 -12.61 6.34 11.83
N THR A 94 -13.22 5.20 12.16
CA THR A 94 -14.64 5.12 12.55
C THR A 94 -14.85 5.14 14.06
N GLY A 95 -13.76 5.17 14.84
CA GLY A 95 -13.78 5.14 16.30
C GLY A 95 -13.90 6.52 16.96
N SER A 96 -13.65 6.57 18.26
CA SER A 96 -13.63 7.83 19.02
C SER A 96 -12.49 8.74 18.53
N PRO A 97 -12.79 9.97 18.05
CA PRO A 97 -11.78 10.91 17.56
C PRO A 97 -10.67 11.19 18.57
N LEU A 98 -11.02 11.46 19.82
CA LEU A 98 -10.06 11.82 20.86
C LEU A 98 -9.10 10.65 21.18
N PHE A 99 -9.65 9.44 21.26
CA PHE A 99 -8.84 8.24 21.47
C PHE A 99 -7.92 7.99 20.27
N PHE A 100 -8.44 8.16 19.05
CA PHE A 100 -7.69 7.98 17.83
C PHE A 100 -6.51 8.95 17.73
N VAL A 101 -6.73 10.25 17.97
CA VAL A 101 -5.65 11.26 17.97
C VAL A 101 -4.60 10.94 19.03
N LYS A 102 -5.00 10.50 20.23
CA LYS A 102 -4.06 10.08 21.28
C LYS A 102 -3.21 8.90 20.82
N LEU A 103 -3.86 7.83 20.35
CA LEU A 103 -3.20 6.61 19.88
C LEU A 103 -2.21 6.92 18.75
N MET A 104 -2.66 7.61 17.71
CA MET A 104 -1.80 7.99 16.59
C MET A 104 -0.68 8.93 17.00
N GLY A 105 -0.92 9.85 17.94
CA GLY A 105 0.14 10.66 18.51
C GLY A 105 1.20 9.85 19.26
N ASP A 106 0.79 8.81 20.00
CA ASP A 106 1.70 7.87 20.67
C ASP A 106 2.50 7.04 19.64
N THR A 107 1.84 6.53 18.59
CA THR A 107 2.47 5.80 17.48
C THR A 107 3.50 6.66 16.75
N LEU A 108 3.13 7.88 16.32
CA LEU A 108 4.02 8.83 15.65
C LEU A 108 5.26 9.13 16.50
N ARG A 109 5.09 9.35 17.82
CA ARG A 109 6.21 9.54 18.74
C ARG A 109 7.12 8.32 18.82
N SER A 110 6.55 7.11 18.88
CA SER A 110 7.36 5.88 18.90
C SER A 110 8.21 5.69 17.65
N MET A 111 7.76 6.29 16.52
CA MET A 111 8.48 6.30 15.24
C MET A 111 9.48 7.46 15.11
N GLY A 112 9.62 8.31 16.13
CA GLY A 112 10.52 9.48 16.12
C GLY A 112 9.88 10.80 15.66
N TYR A 113 8.60 10.81 15.31
CA TYR A 113 7.89 12.02 14.88
C TYR A 113 7.36 12.80 16.09
N TYR A 114 8.18 13.70 16.62
CA TYR A 114 7.82 14.56 17.77
C TYR A 114 7.17 15.89 17.37
N ARG A 115 7.36 16.33 16.13
CA ARG A 115 6.93 17.65 15.66
C ARG A 115 6.07 17.50 14.41
N TYR A 116 4.76 17.67 14.59
CA TYR A 116 3.79 17.74 13.50
C TYR A 116 2.73 18.78 13.87
N VAL A 117 2.07 19.32 12.85
CA VAL A 117 1.02 20.32 12.98
C VAL A 117 -0.28 19.75 12.42
N THR A 118 -1.36 19.80 13.20
CA THR A 118 -2.69 19.50 12.68
C THR A 118 -3.08 20.57 11.66
N LYS A 119 -3.37 20.14 10.43
CA LYS A 119 -3.84 20.99 9.34
C LYS A 119 -5.36 21.04 9.31
N GLU A 120 -5.98 19.88 9.45
CA GLU A 120 -7.43 19.73 9.41
C GLU A 120 -7.88 18.58 10.31
N SER A 121 -9.07 18.70 10.88
CA SER A 121 -9.77 17.58 11.51
C SER A 121 -11.26 17.70 11.23
N LYS A 122 -11.86 16.63 10.72
CA LYS A 122 -13.27 16.59 10.35
C LYS A 122 -13.92 15.38 11.00
N SER A 123 -15.08 15.58 11.62
CA SER A 123 -15.90 14.48 12.13
C SER A 123 -17.29 14.60 11.55
N ASP A 124 -17.72 13.57 10.82
CA ASP A 124 -19.04 13.49 10.22
C ASP A 124 -19.60 12.06 10.29
N ALA A 125 -20.70 11.81 9.60
CA ALA A 125 -21.36 10.50 9.60
C ALA A 125 -20.50 9.38 8.99
N SER A 126 -19.49 9.71 8.19
CA SER A 126 -18.55 8.74 7.60
C SER A 126 -17.38 8.39 8.53
N GLY A 127 -17.18 9.17 9.60
CA GLY A 127 -16.16 8.92 10.61
C GLY A 127 -15.38 10.18 10.98
N PHE A 128 -14.14 9.97 11.39
CA PHE A 128 -13.17 10.98 11.76
C PHE A 128 -12.00 10.98 10.78
N GLU A 129 -11.67 12.16 10.30
CA GLU A 129 -10.53 12.44 9.42
C GLU A 129 -9.59 13.42 10.12
N TRP A 130 -8.29 13.13 10.08
CA TRP A 130 -7.28 13.97 10.69
C TRP A 130 -6.07 14.12 9.76
N THR A 131 -5.82 15.34 9.33
CA THR A 131 -4.69 15.68 8.46
C THR A 131 -3.63 16.39 9.28
N ILE A 132 -2.41 15.85 9.25
CA ILE A 132 -1.23 16.48 9.85
C ILE A 132 -0.20 16.81 8.78
N SER A 133 0.63 17.80 9.06
CA SER A 133 1.84 18.08 8.31
C SER A 133 3.06 17.95 9.20
N LEU A 134 4.11 17.34 8.68
CA LEU A 134 5.39 17.18 9.37
C LEU A 134 6.56 17.28 8.39
N GLU A 135 7.73 17.57 8.94
CA GLU A 135 9.00 17.55 8.21
C GLU A 135 9.76 16.29 8.61
N ALA A 136 10.17 15.49 7.62
CA ALA A 136 10.97 14.29 7.86
C ALA A 136 11.97 14.04 6.75
N GLU A 137 12.98 13.26 7.07
CA GLU A 137 13.96 12.68 6.13
C GLU A 137 13.52 11.32 5.59
N TYR A 138 12.41 10.76 6.11
CA TYR A 138 11.86 9.50 5.67
C TYR A 138 10.33 9.51 5.71
N VAL A 139 9.71 8.73 4.83
CA VAL A 139 8.28 8.43 4.80
C VAL A 139 7.94 7.57 6.02
N THR A 140 6.79 7.83 6.63
CA THR A 140 6.21 6.97 7.68
C THR A 140 6.10 5.53 7.19
N ASP A 141 6.87 4.62 7.80
CA ASP A 141 6.80 3.19 7.53
C ASP A 141 5.38 2.64 7.85
N PRO A 142 4.62 2.19 6.84
CA PRO A 142 3.26 1.70 7.06
C PRO A 142 3.21 0.37 7.82
N VAL A 143 4.30 -0.39 7.92
CA VAL A 143 4.38 -1.61 8.75
C VAL A 143 4.35 -1.24 10.23
N LEU A 144 4.99 -0.13 10.61
CA LEU A 144 5.00 0.36 12.00
C LEU A 144 3.63 0.88 12.45
N LEU A 145 2.80 1.38 11.52
CA LEU A 145 1.43 1.83 11.79
C LEU A 145 0.43 0.71 12.10
N ARG A 146 0.82 -0.56 11.92
CA ARG A 146 -0.04 -1.73 12.19
C ARG A 146 -0.21 -2.01 13.69
N LYS A 147 0.75 -1.62 14.52
CA LYS A 147 0.77 -1.92 15.97
C LYS A 147 -0.25 -1.09 16.73
#